data_AF-A0A2D6BN82-F1
#
_entry.id   AF-A0A2D6BN82-F1
#
_cell.length_a   1.000
_cell.length_b   1.000
_cell.length_c   1.000
_cell.angle_alpha   90.00
_cell.angle_beta   90.00
_cell.angle_gamma   90.00
#
_symmetry.space_group_name_H-M   'P 1'
#
loop_
_entity.id
_entity.type
_entity.pdbx_description
1 polymer ?
#
loop_
_entity_poly.entity_id
_entity_poly.type
_entity_poly.pdbx_seq_one_letter_code
_entity_poly.pdbx_strand_id
1 'polypeptide(L)'
;MMRKWRWFGARKGLVVSVVVAGGVALPGLAWAVTGICPDGSLYIVQKPSQIPCNDSKQVRPDEVPPVRPEYRPTPYTWDVWNRNTDPNNPYNLIDAARQVREFQEALPDTPHAPGLAAPPPTGRATAEVPLAAATRSVGPLDLGLDDQELRDLYRIVELSQEQSPAHIARRTADGKGVFEVAWARSAAFESVLRRAWSSRGGLGGGSVVVFTGRSKRPESFFANFTVVQGHLSYQPDAHDPRQLGILQGRLGDLAGGEIVMGYVVLPDAIALEQDLDLFWNDRRVRARLGGRRSAQR
;
A
#
# COMPACT_ATOMS: atom_id res chain seq x y z
N MET A 1 -23.20 37.00 -54.77
CA MET A 1 -24.08 36.59 -53.65
C MET A 1 -23.47 37.05 -52.34
N MET A 2 -23.93 38.19 -51.81
CA MET A 2 -23.45 38.80 -50.56
C MET A 2 -24.28 38.28 -49.39
N ARG A 3 -23.65 37.66 -48.38
CA ARG A 3 -24.31 37.35 -47.11
C ARG A 3 -23.94 38.41 -46.08
N LYS A 4 -24.94 39.21 -45.73
CA LYS A 4 -24.93 40.28 -44.72
C LYS A 4 -24.69 39.70 -43.32
N TRP A 5 -23.81 40.37 -42.59
CA TRP A 5 -23.64 40.23 -41.15
C TRP A 5 -24.88 40.79 -40.41
N ARG A 6 -25.36 40.10 -39.39
CA ARG A 6 -26.33 40.63 -38.43
C ARG A 6 -25.75 40.55 -37.03
N TRP A 7 -25.52 41.74 -36.48
CA TRP A 7 -25.29 42.02 -35.07
C TRP A 7 -26.61 41.92 -34.29
N PHE A 8 -26.61 41.15 -33.21
CA PHE A 8 -27.52 41.25 -32.07
C PHE A 8 -26.63 41.00 -30.85
N GLY A 9 -26.66 41.74 -29.76
CA GLY A 9 -27.59 42.73 -29.23
C GLY A 9 -27.32 42.70 -27.73
N ALA A 10 -26.64 43.73 -27.22
CA ALA A 10 -26.22 43.80 -25.83
C ALA A 10 -27.45 43.93 -24.91
N ARG A 11 -27.77 42.85 -24.18
CA ARG A 11 -28.72 42.91 -23.06
C ARG A 11 -27.94 43.23 -21.79
N LYS A 12 -28.13 44.45 -21.29
CA LYS A 12 -27.75 44.86 -19.93
C LYS A 12 -28.62 44.09 -18.94
N GLY A 13 -28.07 43.03 -18.37
CA GLY A 13 -28.67 42.29 -17.27
C GLY A 13 -28.42 43.02 -15.96
N LEU A 14 -29.52 43.41 -15.32
CA LEU A 14 -29.58 44.02 -14.00
C LEU A 14 -28.90 43.13 -12.94
N VAL A 15 -27.99 43.73 -12.19
CA VAL A 15 -27.33 43.13 -11.01
C VAL A 15 -28.32 43.10 -9.86
N VAL A 16 -28.63 41.90 -9.35
CA VAL A 16 -29.26 41.70 -8.04
C VAL A 16 -28.27 40.93 -7.19
N SER A 17 -27.45 41.67 -6.44
CA SER A 17 -26.59 41.10 -5.40
C SER A 17 -27.44 40.80 -4.17
N VAL A 18 -27.87 39.55 -4.01
CA VAL A 18 -28.42 39.06 -2.75
C VAL A 18 -27.24 38.82 -1.81
N VAL A 19 -27.03 39.72 -0.85
CA VAL A 19 -26.11 39.51 0.27
C VAL A 19 -26.77 38.53 1.23
N VAL A 20 -26.50 37.24 1.05
CA VAL A 20 -26.80 36.23 2.07
C VAL A 20 -25.67 36.32 3.10
N ALA A 21 -25.93 37.02 4.21
CA ALA A 21 -25.11 36.95 5.41
C ALA A 21 -25.32 35.58 6.09
N GLY A 22 -24.82 34.53 5.46
CA GLY A 22 -24.68 33.22 6.07
C GLY A 22 -23.43 33.23 6.93
N GLY A 23 -23.58 33.39 8.24
CA GLY A 23 -22.51 33.16 9.20
C GLY A 23 -22.06 31.70 9.12
N VAL A 24 -21.04 31.44 8.30
CA VAL A 24 -20.30 30.19 8.34
C VAL A 24 -19.50 30.21 9.63
N ALA A 25 -20.02 29.56 10.66
CA ALA A 25 -19.21 29.13 11.79
C ALA A 25 -18.14 28.19 11.24
N LEU A 26 -16.92 28.73 11.07
CA LEU A 26 -15.75 27.91 10.74
C LEU A 26 -15.65 26.83 11.83
N PRO A 27 -15.60 25.54 11.47
CA PRO A 27 -15.37 24.49 12.46
C PRO A 27 -14.06 24.83 13.16
N GLY A 28 -14.13 25.03 14.48
CA GLY A 28 -13.00 25.38 15.31
C GLY A 28 -11.85 24.42 14.99
N LEU A 29 -10.78 24.96 14.43
CA LEU A 29 -9.50 24.26 14.34
C LEU A 29 -9.24 23.73 15.74
N ALA A 30 -9.21 22.41 15.93
CA ALA A 30 -8.81 21.85 17.20
C ALA A 30 -7.33 22.25 17.39
N TRP A 31 -7.07 23.20 18.30
CA TRP A 31 -5.73 23.69 18.55
C TRP A 31 -4.93 22.57 19.21
N ALA A 32 -4.10 21.90 18.42
CA ALA A 32 -3.14 20.96 18.96
C ALA A 32 -2.11 21.75 19.78
N VAL A 33 -1.92 21.34 21.04
CA VAL A 33 -0.87 21.86 21.91
C VAL A 33 0.41 21.11 21.59
N THR A 34 1.41 21.84 21.10
CA THR A 34 2.75 21.31 20.82
C THR A 34 3.75 21.82 21.85
N GLY A 35 4.68 20.96 22.26
CA GLY A 35 5.72 21.35 23.19
C GLY A 35 6.82 20.32 23.33
N ILE A 36 7.80 20.66 24.16
CA ILE A 36 9.01 19.87 24.40
C ILE A 36 9.12 19.60 25.91
N CYS A 37 9.36 18.35 26.27
CA CYS A 37 9.60 17.91 27.64
C CYS A 37 11.07 18.12 28.05
N PRO A 38 11.40 18.15 29.36
CA PRO A 38 12.78 18.32 29.84
C PRO A 38 13.77 17.25 29.35
N ASP A 39 13.28 16.07 28.97
CA ASP A 39 14.06 14.97 28.41
C ASP A 39 14.36 15.14 26.89
N GLY A 40 13.86 16.22 26.29
CA GLY A 40 14.00 16.51 24.87
C GLY A 40 12.97 15.83 23.96
N SER A 41 12.03 15.07 24.53
CA SER A 41 10.93 14.49 23.75
C SER A 41 9.93 15.56 23.33
N LEU A 42 9.34 15.37 22.14
CA LEU A 42 8.32 16.26 21.61
C LEU A 42 6.94 15.62 21.76
N TYR A 43 5.95 16.42 22.13
CA TYR A 43 4.55 15.97 22.17
C TYR A 43 3.65 16.86 21.31
N ILE A 44 2.57 16.25 20.82
CA ILE A 44 1.47 16.92 20.12
C ILE A 44 0.18 16.36 20.74
N VAL A 45 -0.52 17.15 21.54
CA VAL A 45 -1.72 16.70 22.28
C VAL A 45 -2.91 17.61 22.01
N GLN A 46 -4.13 17.09 22.13
CA GLN A 46 -5.34 17.89 21.92
C GLN A 46 -5.70 18.75 23.13
N LYS A 47 -5.29 18.33 24.33
CA LYS A 47 -5.61 19.00 25.59
C LYS A 47 -4.37 19.14 26.46
N PRO A 48 -4.18 20.27 27.17
CA PRO A 48 -3.07 20.44 28.10
C PRO A 48 -3.00 19.37 29.20
N SER A 49 -4.14 18.77 29.57
CA SER A 49 -4.19 17.68 30.56
C SER A 49 -3.59 16.35 30.07
N GLN A 50 -3.25 16.24 28.79
CA GLN A 50 -2.64 15.05 28.19
C GLN A 50 -1.11 15.16 28.04
N ILE A 51 -0.51 16.25 28.54
CA ILE A 51 0.94 16.44 28.48
C ILE A 51 1.63 15.37 29.35
N PRO A 52 2.55 14.56 28.80
CA PRO A 52 3.10 13.38 29.48
C PRO A 52 4.20 13.70 30.51
N CYS A 53 4.56 14.97 30.70
CA CYS A 53 5.69 15.39 31.52
C CYS A 53 5.37 16.66 32.33
N ASN A 54 6.01 16.78 33.51
CA ASN A 54 6.02 18.03 34.27
C ASN A 54 7.02 19.01 33.65
N ASP A 55 6.77 20.32 33.79
CA ASP A 55 7.64 21.41 33.30
C ASP A 55 7.89 21.44 31.79
N SER A 56 6.88 21.02 31.02
CA SER A 56 6.95 21.10 29.57
C SER A 56 7.02 22.56 29.07
N LYS A 57 7.84 22.83 28.06
CA LYS A 57 7.86 24.12 27.36
C LYS A 57 6.95 24.04 26.14
N GLN A 58 5.88 24.84 26.12
CA GLN A 58 5.07 24.99 24.91
C GLN A 58 5.88 25.71 23.85
N VAL A 59 5.87 25.16 22.64
CA VAL A 59 6.62 25.66 21.50
C VAL A 59 5.65 25.68 20.33
N ARG A 60 5.64 26.77 19.55
CA ARG A 60 4.76 26.84 18.39
C ARG A 60 5.17 25.78 17.36
N PRO A 61 4.25 25.24 16.54
CA PRO A 61 4.61 24.24 15.53
C PRO A 61 5.73 24.67 14.58
N ASP A 62 5.87 25.97 14.30
CA ASP A 62 6.92 26.56 13.47
C ASP A 62 8.28 26.75 14.17
N GLU A 63 8.31 26.65 15.50
CA GLU A 63 9.53 26.76 16.32
C GLU A 63 10.10 25.40 16.71
N VAL A 64 9.42 24.31 16.34
CA VAL A 64 9.90 22.95 16.56
C VAL A 64 11.13 22.70 15.68
N PRO A 65 12.30 22.37 16.25
CA PRO A 65 13.47 22.03 15.45
C PRO A 65 13.17 20.82 14.57
N PRO A 66 13.70 20.76 13.34
CA PRO A 66 13.44 19.65 12.43
C PRO A 66 13.87 18.33 13.08
N VAL A 67 12.87 17.48 13.35
CA VAL A 67 13.06 16.17 13.94
C VAL A 67 13.88 15.32 12.97
N ARG A 68 15.04 14.82 13.41
CA ARG A 68 15.85 13.92 12.58
C ARG A 68 15.00 12.68 12.24
N PRO A 69 15.16 12.07 11.04
CA PRO A 69 14.33 10.96 10.61
C PRO A 69 14.21 9.82 11.63
N GLU A 70 15.26 9.58 12.42
CA GLU A 70 15.33 8.52 13.43
C GLU A 70 14.43 8.77 14.65
N TYR A 71 14.04 10.03 14.90
CA TYR A 71 13.21 10.44 16.03
C TYR A 71 11.77 10.78 15.64
N ARG A 72 11.39 10.58 14.37
CA ARG A 72 10.00 10.76 13.98
C ARG A 72 9.19 9.64 14.61
N PRO A 73 8.12 9.95 15.36
CA PRO A 73 7.22 8.91 15.84
C PRO A 73 6.75 8.11 14.63
N THR A 74 7.02 6.81 14.63
CA THR A 74 6.42 5.91 13.65
C THR A 74 4.92 6.09 13.75
N PRO A 75 4.19 6.19 12.63
CA PRO A 75 2.74 6.36 12.66
C PRO A 75 2.13 5.33 13.60
N TYR A 76 1.20 5.71 14.47
CA TYR A 76 0.54 4.77 15.39
C TYR A 76 -0.02 3.54 14.65
N THR A 77 -0.47 3.71 13.42
CA THR A 77 -0.91 2.63 12.53
C THR A 77 0.19 1.63 12.17
N TRP A 78 1.44 2.08 12.05
CA TRP A 78 2.60 1.20 11.82
C TRP A 78 2.93 0.35 13.05
N ASP A 79 2.83 0.93 14.25
CA ASP A 79 3.07 0.19 15.49
C ASP A 79 1.93 -0.81 15.79
N VAL A 80 0.68 -0.43 15.51
CA VAL A 80 -0.46 -1.35 15.54
C VAL A 80 -0.31 -2.45 14.50
N TRP A 81 0.15 -2.13 13.28
CA TRP A 81 0.40 -3.12 12.24
C TRP A 81 1.54 -4.08 12.63
N ASN A 82 2.67 -3.57 13.11
CA ASN A 82 3.78 -4.41 13.57
C ASN A 82 3.33 -5.33 14.71
N ARG A 83 2.55 -4.82 15.68
CA ARG A 83 1.95 -5.65 16.72
C ARG A 83 1.02 -6.70 16.13
N ASN A 84 0.13 -6.34 15.22
CA ASN A 84 -0.80 -7.28 14.59
C ASN A 84 -0.12 -8.29 13.65
N THR A 85 1.09 -8.03 13.18
CA THR A 85 1.84 -8.92 12.28
C THR A 85 2.92 -9.71 13.01
N ASP A 86 3.21 -9.39 14.28
CA ASP A 86 4.15 -10.14 15.11
C ASP A 86 3.61 -11.55 15.37
N PRO A 87 4.31 -12.62 14.94
CA PRO A 87 3.88 -13.99 15.19
C PRO A 87 3.80 -14.33 16.68
N ASN A 88 4.47 -13.56 17.54
CA ASN A 88 4.44 -13.73 19.00
C ASN A 88 3.35 -12.89 19.70
N ASN A 89 2.54 -12.14 18.95
CA ASN A 89 1.42 -11.41 19.54
C ASN A 89 0.40 -12.41 20.13
N PRO A 90 -0.04 -12.24 21.40
CA PRO A 90 -1.03 -13.11 22.04
C PRO A 90 -2.29 -13.36 21.20
N TYR A 91 -2.75 -12.36 20.45
CA TYR A 91 -3.94 -12.50 19.58
C TYR A 91 -3.67 -13.45 18.39
N ASN A 92 -2.50 -13.33 17.76
CA ASN A 92 -2.10 -14.19 16.63
C ASN A 92 -1.85 -15.64 17.06
N LEU A 93 -1.38 -15.85 18.29
CA LEU A 93 -1.20 -17.20 18.85
C LEU A 93 -2.55 -17.92 19.05
N ILE A 94 -3.61 -17.18 19.43
CA ILE A 94 -4.96 -17.74 19.59
C ILE A 94 -5.53 -18.13 18.22
N ASP A 95 -5.34 -17.30 17.20
CA ASP A 95 -5.80 -17.59 15.84
C ASP A 95 -5.03 -18.77 15.23
N ALA A 96 -3.72 -18.83 15.42
CA ALA A 96 -2.90 -19.97 15.01
C ALA A 96 -3.32 -21.27 15.72
N ALA A 97 -3.59 -21.23 17.03
CA ALA A 97 -4.06 -22.39 17.78
C ALA A 97 -5.44 -22.87 17.31
N ARG A 98 -6.32 -21.95 16.90
CA ARG A 98 -7.63 -22.29 16.31
C ARG A 98 -7.46 -22.96 14.96
N GLN A 99 -6.59 -22.44 14.12
CA GLN A 99 -6.30 -22.99 12.79
C GLN A 99 -5.70 -24.41 12.88
N VAL A 100 -4.83 -24.68 13.86
CA VAL A 100 -4.31 -26.02 14.13
C VAL A 100 -5.42 -26.98 14.55
N ARG A 101 -6.38 -26.52 15.38
CA ARG A 101 -7.52 -27.34 15.80
C ARG A 101 -8.44 -27.66 14.63
N GLU A 102 -8.78 -26.68 13.82
CA GLU A 102 -9.60 -26.87 12.61
C GLU A 102 -8.91 -27.82 11.61
N PHE A 103 -7.58 -27.75 11.48
CA PHE A 103 -6.83 -28.67 10.63
C PHE A 103 -6.81 -30.11 11.16
N GLN A 104 -6.74 -30.28 12.49
CA GLN A 104 -6.83 -31.59 13.13
C GLN A 104 -8.22 -32.21 12.99
N GLU A 105 -9.28 -31.40 13.10
CA GLU A 105 -10.67 -31.84 12.93
C GLU A 105 -11.02 -32.13 11.46
N ALA A 106 -10.32 -31.52 10.50
CA ALA A 106 -10.53 -31.75 9.06
C ALA A 106 -9.82 -33.00 8.51
N LEU A 107 -8.97 -33.66 9.29
CA LEU A 107 -8.38 -34.94 8.91
C LEU A 107 -9.40 -36.06 9.15
N PRO A 108 -9.72 -36.90 8.13
CA PRO A 108 -10.65 -38.00 8.31
C PRO A 108 -10.10 -39.00 9.35
N ASP A 109 -10.97 -39.44 10.26
CA ASP A 109 -10.69 -40.46 11.28
C ASP A 109 -10.08 -41.71 10.64
N THR A 110 -8.75 -41.80 10.61
CA THR A 110 -8.08 -43.08 10.49
C THR A 110 -8.31 -43.83 11.80
N PRO A 111 -8.98 -44.99 11.79
CA PRO A 111 -9.26 -45.72 13.00
C PRO A 111 -7.95 -46.14 13.69
N HIS A 112 -7.84 -45.79 14.97
CA HIS A 112 -6.76 -46.25 15.84
C HIS A 112 -6.72 -47.78 15.88
N ALA A 113 -5.68 -48.37 15.28
CA ALA A 113 -5.30 -49.76 15.54
C ALA A 113 -4.70 -49.86 16.96
N PRO A 114 -5.16 -50.78 17.82
CA PRO A 114 -4.62 -50.92 19.16
C PRO A 114 -3.34 -51.75 19.13
N GLY A 115 -2.26 -51.18 19.68
CA GLY A 115 -1.14 -51.91 20.27
C GLY A 115 -0.12 -52.48 19.29
N LEU A 116 1.10 -51.94 19.33
CA LEU A 116 2.36 -52.70 19.32
C LEU A 116 3.53 -51.78 19.72
N ALA A 117 4.13 -52.13 20.86
CA ALA A 117 5.48 -51.89 21.37
C ALA A 117 6.26 -50.61 20.94
N ALA A 118 6.64 -49.83 21.97
CA ALA A 118 7.64 -48.77 21.90
C ALA A 118 9.05 -49.32 21.58
N PRO A 119 9.82 -48.65 20.69
CA PRO A 119 11.28 -48.78 20.63
C PRO A 119 12.00 -47.65 21.40
N PRO A 120 13.26 -47.84 21.82
CA PRO A 120 13.98 -46.95 22.75
C PRO A 120 14.45 -45.63 22.11
N PRO A 121 14.77 -44.59 22.91
CA PRO A 121 15.11 -43.27 22.42
C PRO A 121 16.56 -43.23 21.93
N THR A 122 16.76 -43.16 20.62
CA THR A 122 18.05 -42.84 20.03
C THR A 122 17.85 -41.89 18.87
N GLY A 123 18.58 -40.78 18.88
CA GLY A 123 18.71 -39.91 17.71
C GLY A 123 18.01 -38.58 17.85
N ARG A 124 18.80 -37.59 18.24
CA ARG A 124 18.59 -36.16 18.08
C ARG A 124 18.26 -35.87 16.61
N ALA A 125 16.98 -35.75 16.27
CA ALA A 125 16.52 -35.23 14.99
C ALA A 125 15.98 -33.82 15.24
N THR A 126 16.66 -32.83 14.67
CA THR A 126 16.13 -31.50 14.41
C THR A 126 14.74 -31.64 13.79
N ALA A 127 13.70 -31.38 14.57
CA ALA A 127 12.36 -31.22 14.05
C ALA A 127 12.36 -29.96 13.19
N GLU A 128 12.57 -30.16 11.90
CA GLU A 128 12.26 -29.23 10.84
C GLU A 128 10.77 -28.94 11.00
N VAL A 129 10.45 -27.77 11.57
CA VAL A 129 9.08 -27.27 11.64
C VAL A 129 8.58 -27.27 10.20
N PRO A 130 7.50 -27.99 9.86
CA PRO A 130 6.89 -27.85 8.56
C PRO A 130 6.41 -26.41 8.50
N LEU A 131 7.15 -25.57 7.78
CA LEU A 131 6.70 -24.27 7.35
C LEU A 131 5.32 -24.52 6.74
N ALA A 132 4.29 -23.96 7.37
CA ALA A 132 2.91 -24.12 6.92
C ALA A 132 2.89 -23.98 5.40
N ALA A 133 2.47 -25.04 4.71
CA ALA A 133 2.40 -25.06 3.27
C ALA A 133 1.64 -23.81 2.84
N ALA A 134 2.31 -22.95 2.05
CA ALA A 134 1.69 -21.80 1.43
C ALA A 134 0.34 -22.25 0.85
N THR A 135 -0.75 -21.80 1.47
CA THR A 135 -2.11 -22.10 1.05
C THR A 135 -2.17 -21.70 -0.41
N ARG A 136 -2.47 -22.68 -1.27
CA ARG A 136 -2.42 -22.56 -2.74
C ARG A 136 -3.01 -21.21 -3.15
N SER A 137 -2.16 -20.35 -3.72
CA SER A 137 -2.60 -19.11 -4.34
C SER A 137 -3.74 -19.45 -5.30
N VAL A 138 -4.87 -18.76 -5.16
CA VAL A 138 -5.94 -18.75 -6.16
C VAL A 138 -5.26 -18.65 -7.53
N GLY A 139 -5.53 -19.63 -8.41
CA GLY A 139 -4.79 -19.78 -9.65
C GLY A 139 -4.71 -18.45 -10.43
N PRO A 140 -3.60 -18.20 -11.14
CA PRO A 140 -3.37 -16.93 -11.80
C PRO A 140 -4.57 -16.58 -12.68
N LEU A 141 -5.09 -15.38 -12.49
CA LEU A 141 -6.09 -14.82 -13.38
C LEU A 141 -5.46 -14.73 -14.77
N ASP A 142 -5.87 -15.63 -15.67
CA ASP A 142 -5.46 -15.53 -17.07
C ASP A 142 -6.16 -14.34 -17.70
N LEU A 143 -5.41 -13.26 -17.86
CA LEU A 143 -5.85 -12.05 -18.55
C LEU A 143 -5.74 -12.18 -20.08
N GLY A 144 -5.24 -13.32 -20.58
CA GLY A 144 -4.95 -13.53 -21.99
C GLY A 144 -3.84 -12.62 -22.51
N LEU A 145 -2.95 -12.15 -21.62
CA LEU A 145 -1.82 -11.33 -22.02
C LEU A 145 -0.75 -12.20 -22.66
N ASP A 146 -0.34 -11.85 -23.87
CA ASP A 146 0.79 -12.51 -24.50
C ASP A 146 2.14 -11.96 -23.97
N ASP A 147 3.24 -12.64 -24.32
CA ASP A 147 4.59 -12.23 -23.90
C ASP A 147 4.96 -10.83 -24.42
N GLN A 148 4.39 -10.39 -25.55
CA GLN A 148 4.66 -9.08 -26.12
C GLN A 148 3.96 -8.00 -25.28
N GLU A 149 2.71 -8.21 -24.89
CA GLU A 149 1.97 -7.30 -24.02
C GLU A 149 2.62 -7.20 -22.63
N LEU A 150 3.12 -8.30 -22.06
CA LEU A 150 3.88 -8.26 -20.81
C LEU A 150 5.18 -7.45 -20.94
N ARG A 151 5.91 -7.58 -22.06
CA ARG A 151 7.09 -6.75 -22.36
C ARG A 151 6.73 -5.27 -22.49
N ASP A 152 5.62 -4.96 -23.14
CA ASP A 152 5.14 -3.59 -23.30
C ASP A 152 4.73 -2.97 -21.96
N LEU A 153 4.09 -3.74 -21.06
CA LEU A 153 3.80 -3.30 -19.69
C LEU A 153 5.07 -3.01 -18.90
N TYR A 154 6.08 -3.88 -18.99
CA TYR A 154 7.38 -3.64 -18.37
C TYR A 154 7.99 -2.33 -18.89
N ARG A 155 7.94 -2.11 -20.21
CA ARG A 155 8.45 -0.89 -20.84
C ARG A 155 7.69 0.36 -20.40
N ILE A 156 6.37 0.28 -20.24
CA ILE A 156 5.56 1.38 -19.70
C ILE A 156 6.00 1.73 -18.27
N VAL A 157 6.28 0.73 -17.43
CA VAL A 157 6.75 0.96 -16.07
C VAL A 157 8.11 1.67 -16.07
N GLU A 158 9.05 1.22 -16.90
CA GLU A 158 10.36 1.88 -17.07
C GLU A 158 10.23 3.33 -17.51
N LEU A 159 9.50 3.59 -18.61
CA LEU A 159 9.30 4.93 -19.14
C LEU A 159 8.57 5.84 -18.16
N SER A 160 7.66 5.27 -17.36
CA SER A 160 6.99 6.02 -16.29
C SER A 160 7.98 6.49 -15.23
N GLN A 161 9.03 5.71 -14.91
CA GLN A 161 10.03 6.13 -13.92
C GLN A 161 10.85 7.33 -14.38
N GLU A 162 11.07 7.48 -15.69
CA GLU A 162 11.75 8.64 -16.26
C GLU A 162 10.90 9.92 -16.13
N GLN A 163 9.56 9.78 -16.14
CA GLN A 163 8.64 10.91 -16.10
C GLN A 163 8.19 11.27 -14.69
N SER A 164 7.88 10.27 -13.87
CA SER A 164 7.43 10.41 -12.49
C SER A 164 8.05 9.28 -11.66
N PRO A 165 9.21 9.52 -11.04
CA PRO A 165 9.90 8.50 -10.25
C PRO A 165 9.01 7.98 -9.12
N ALA A 166 8.71 6.68 -9.17
CA ALA A 166 7.88 5.99 -8.20
C ALA A 166 8.48 4.61 -7.89
N HIS A 167 9.79 4.60 -7.57
CA HIS A 167 10.51 3.39 -7.24
C HIS A 167 11.05 3.40 -5.81
N ILE A 168 11.07 2.22 -5.20
CA ILE A 168 11.61 1.93 -3.89
C ILE A 168 12.74 0.94 -4.07
N ALA A 169 13.94 1.27 -3.62
CA ALA A 169 15.09 0.37 -3.64
C ALA A 169 15.48 -0.03 -2.21
N ARG A 170 15.61 -1.32 -1.96
CA ARG A 170 16.22 -1.84 -0.74
C ARG A 170 17.71 -2.08 -0.99
N ARG A 171 18.54 -1.63 -0.04
CA ARG A 171 20.00 -1.74 -0.10
C ARG A 171 20.51 -2.48 1.13
N THR A 172 21.62 -3.20 0.99
CA THR A 172 22.36 -3.77 2.12
C THR A 172 23.00 -2.65 2.97
N ALA A 173 23.55 -3.02 4.14
CA ALA A 173 24.37 -2.11 4.95
C ALA A 173 25.52 -1.48 4.14
N ASP A 174 26.13 -2.24 3.23
CA ASP A 174 27.19 -1.76 2.31
C ASP A 174 26.67 -0.89 1.16
N GLY A 175 25.38 -0.52 1.14
CA GLY A 175 24.77 0.29 0.10
C GLY A 175 24.48 -0.44 -1.22
N LYS A 176 24.73 -1.75 -1.31
CA LYS A 176 24.46 -2.53 -2.54
C LYS A 176 22.96 -2.79 -2.69
N GLY A 177 22.41 -2.56 -3.88
CA GLY A 177 20.99 -2.83 -4.16
C GLY A 177 20.66 -4.32 -4.06
N VAL A 178 19.63 -4.67 -3.30
CA VAL A 178 19.13 -6.04 -3.13
C VAL A 178 17.85 -6.24 -3.93
N PHE A 179 16.94 -5.28 -3.84
CA PHE A 179 15.63 -5.37 -4.46
C PHE A 179 15.13 -3.99 -4.87
N GLU A 180 14.32 -3.94 -5.91
CA GLU A 180 13.74 -2.70 -6.43
C GLU A 180 12.28 -2.93 -6.81
N VAL A 181 11.39 -2.08 -6.35
CA VAL A 181 9.97 -2.05 -6.74
C VAL A 181 9.70 -0.74 -7.44
N ALA A 182 9.12 -0.77 -8.63
CA ALA A 182 8.72 0.41 -9.39
C ALA A 182 7.22 0.37 -9.70
N TRP A 183 6.58 1.54 -9.72
CA TRP A 183 5.14 1.69 -9.92
C TRP A 183 4.82 2.57 -11.13
N ALA A 184 3.78 2.22 -11.87
CA ALA A 184 3.28 3.04 -12.95
C ALA A 184 1.77 2.89 -13.13
N ARG A 185 1.18 3.82 -13.86
CA ARG A 185 -0.21 3.73 -14.32
C ARG A 185 -0.22 3.39 -15.81
N SER A 186 -1.06 2.43 -16.20
CA SER A 186 -1.33 2.13 -17.61
C SER A 186 -2.84 2.10 -17.84
N ALA A 187 -3.37 3.15 -18.49
CA ALA A 187 -4.80 3.22 -18.82
C ALA A 187 -5.23 2.12 -19.82
N ALA A 188 -4.31 1.70 -20.69
CA ALA A 188 -4.54 0.59 -21.63
C ALA A 188 -4.72 -0.72 -20.87
N PHE A 189 -3.79 -1.04 -19.95
CA PHE A 189 -3.88 -2.22 -19.09
C PHE A 189 -5.13 -2.20 -18.22
N GLU A 190 -5.44 -1.06 -17.59
CA GLU A 190 -6.64 -0.88 -16.79
C GLU A 190 -7.91 -1.25 -17.57
N SER A 191 -7.98 -0.87 -18.85
CA SER A 191 -9.12 -1.21 -19.72
C SER A 191 -9.21 -2.70 -20.06
N VAL A 192 -8.06 -3.38 -20.19
CA VAL A 192 -8.00 -4.85 -20.36
C VAL A 192 -8.46 -5.54 -19.09
N LEU A 193 -7.93 -5.13 -17.94
CA LEU A 193 -8.27 -5.70 -16.64
C LEU A 193 -9.78 -5.54 -16.36
N ARG A 194 -10.35 -4.35 -16.60
CA ARG A 194 -11.78 -4.10 -16.43
C ARG A 194 -12.65 -4.98 -17.33
N ARG A 195 -12.25 -5.20 -18.58
CA ARG A 195 -12.96 -6.14 -19.48
C ARG A 195 -12.88 -7.57 -18.95
N ALA A 196 -11.71 -8.03 -18.55
CA ALA A 196 -11.53 -9.39 -18.02
C ALA A 196 -12.39 -9.67 -16.79
N TRP A 197 -12.62 -8.66 -15.95
CA TRP A 197 -13.46 -8.77 -14.75
C TRP A 197 -14.94 -8.45 -14.96
N SER A 198 -15.32 -7.85 -16.10
CA SER A 198 -16.71 -7.43 -16.37
C SER A 198 -17.73 -8.58 -16.26
N SER A 199 -17.34 -9.78 -16.69
CA SER A 199 -18.16 -11.00 -16.57
C SER A 199 -18.13 -11.63 -15.17
N ARG A 200 -17.26 -11.17 -14.28
CA ARG A 200 -17.01 -11.74 -12.94
C ARG A 200 -17.44 -10.81 -11.81
N GLY A 201 -18.40 -9.93 -12.06
CA GLY A 201 -18.90 -8.93 -11.11
C GLY A 201 -18.14 -7.61 -11.11
N GLY A 202 -17.23 -7.40 -12.06
CA GLY A 202 -16.44 -6.19 -12.21
C GLY A 202 -15.24 -6.13 -11.26
N LEU A 203 -14.32 -5.21 -11.57
CA LEU A 203 -13.41 -4.66 -10.57
C LEU A 203 -14.19 -3.65 -9.76
N GLY A 204 -13.83 -3.47 -8.49
CA GLY A 204 -14.29 -2.31 -7.73
C GLY A 204 -14.07 -1.01 -8.52
N GLY A 205 -14.87 0.01 -8.24
CA GLY A 205 -14.56 1.35 -8.72
C GLY A 205 -13.20 1.75 -8.16
N GLY A 206 -12.30 2.20 -9.05
CA GLY A 206 -11.04 2.80 -8.67
C GLY A 206 -9.88 2.47 -9.61
N SER A 207 -8.79 3.22 -9.50
CA SER A 207 -7.70 3.20 -10.49
C SER A 207 -6.81 1.96 -10.36
N VAL A 208 -6.19 1.54 -11.47
CA VAL A 208 -5.25 0.41 -11.47
C VAL A 208 -3.83 0.92 -11.63
N VAL A 209 -2.94 0.47 -10.75
CA VAL A 209 -1.50 0.69 -10.85
C VAL A 209 -0.80 -0.63 -11.10
N VAL A 210 0.23 -0.61 -11.94
CA VAL A 210 1.08 -1.75 -12.26
C VAL A 210 2.38 -1.59 -11.48
N PHE A 211 2.92 -2.69 -10.96
CA PHE A 211 4.23 -2.70 -10.33
C PHE A 211 5.14 -3.74 -10.94
N THR A 212 6.44 -3.47 -10.87
CA THR A 212 7.50 -4.44 -11.14
C THR A 212 8.43 -4.51 -9.94
N GLY A 213 8.65 -5.70 -9.41
CA GLY A 213 9.71 -6.03 -8.46
C GLY A 213 10.85 -6.71 -9.17
N ARG A 214 12.10 -6.27 -8.95
CA ARG A 214 13.30 -6.91 -9.49
C ARG A 214 14.25 -7.28 -8.38
N SER A 215 14.54 -8.57 -8.28
CA SER A 215 15.51 -9.09 -7.35
C SER A 215 16.91 -8.99 -7.95
N LYS A 216 17.87 -8.38 -7.22
CA LYS A 216 19.30 -8.34 -7.62
C LYS A 216 20.11 -9.44 -6.94
N ARG A 217 19.57 -10.05 -5.89
CA ARG A 217 20.15 -11.15 -5.10
C ARG A 217 19.03 -12.02 -4.55
N PRO A 218 19.27 -13.31 -4.23
CA PRO A 218 18.24 -14.15 -3.62
C PRO A 218 17.56 -13.46 -2.44
N GLU A 219 16.24 -13.30 -2.51
CA GLU A 219 15.47 -12.50 -1.56
C GLU A 219 13.98 -12.84 -1.61
N SER A 220 13.32 -12.84 -0.45
CA SER A 220 11.88 -13.00 -0.36
C SER A 220 11.14 -11.69 -0.72
N PHE A 221 10.18 -11.78 -1.62
CA PHE A 221 9.31 -10.69 -2.01
C PHE A 221 7.86 -10.95 -1.57
N PHE A 222 7.37 -10.08 -0.70
CA PHE A 222 5.97 -10.02 -0.30
C PHE A 222 5.37 -8.70 -0.80
N ALA A 223 4.17 -8.77 -1.37
CA ALA A 223 3.45 -7.61 -1.91
C ALA A 223 2.65 -6.87 -0.81
N ASN A 224 3.30 -6.60 0.33
CA ASN A 224 2.73 -5.91 1.49
C ASN A 224 2.68 -4.39 1.30
N PHE A 225 2.03 -3.96 0.23
CA PHE A 225 1.98 -2.56 -0.15
C PHE A 225 1.02 -1.76 0.71
N THR A 226 1.37 -0.51 1.00
CA THR A 226 0.44 0.45 1.61
C THR A 226 0.44 1.73 0.79
N VAL A 227 -0.75 2.23 0.47
CA VAL A 227 -0.97 3.46 -0.28
C VAL A 227 -1.61 4.48 0.64
N VAL A 228 -0.99 5.64 0.78
CA VAL A 228 -1.47 6.73 1.65
C VAL A 228 -1.67 8.00 0.83
N GLN A 229 -2.86 8.61 0.95
CA GLN A 229 -3.18 9.89 0.34
C GLN A 229 -3.97 10.76 1.31
N GLY A 230 -3.34 11.82 1.83
CA GLY A 230 -3.93 12.67 2.86
C GLY A 230 -4.24 11.85 4.13
N HIS A 231 -5.53 11.67 4.44
CA HIS A 231 -6.02 10.89 5.58
C HIS A 231 -6.45 9.46 5.19
N LEU A 232 -6.39 9.11 3.90
CA LEU A 232 -6.75 7.79 3.40
C LEU A 232 -5.53 6.88 3.46
N SER A 233 -5.74 5.65 3.95
CA SER A 233 -4.76 4.57 3.93
C SER A 233 -5.43 3.33 3.35
N TYR A 234 -4.75 2.67 2.42
CA TYR A 234 -5.23 1.46 1.77
C TYR A 234 -4.12 0.42 1.68
N GLN A 235 -4.46 -0.82 2.02
CA GLN A 235 -3.59 -1.98 1.93
C GLN A 235 -4.34 -3.06 1.15
N PRO A 236 -3.94 -3.39 -0.09
CA PRO A 236 -4.61 -4.42 -0.86
C PRO A 236 -4.37 -5.79 -0.23
N ASP A 237 -5.43 -6.61 -0.20
CA ASP A 237 -5.32 -8.01 0.20
C ASP A 237 -4.63 -8.83 -0.91
N ALA A 238 -3.47 -9.43 -0.60
CA ALA A 238 -2.71 -10.24 -1.54
C ALA A 238 -3.41 -11.56 -1.91
N HIS A 239 -4.43 -11.97 -1.15
CA HIS A 239 -5.27 -13.13 -1.44
C HIS A 239 -6.52 -12.79 -2.25
N ASP A 240 -6.83 -11.50 -2.44
CA ASP A 240 -7.95 -11.04 -3.26
C ASP A 240 -7.45 -10.56 -4.64
N PRO A 241 -7.62 -11.34 -5.71
CA PRO A 241 -7.19 -10.96 -7.06
C PRO A 241 -7.92 -9.73 -7.61
N ARG A 242 -9.00 -9.27 -6.97
CA ARG A 242 -9.67 -7.99 -7.31
C ARG A 242 -8.96 -6.79 -6.71
N GLN A 243 -8.04 -6.99 -5.77
CA GLN A 243 -7.25 -5.95 -5.13
C GLN A 243 -5.78 -6.01 -5.54
N LEU A 244 -5.20 -7.22 -5.62
CA LEU A 244 -3.82 -7.44 -6.02
C LEU A 244 -3.69 -8.70 -6.87
N GLY A 245 -3.05 -8.59 -8.03
CA GLY A 245 -2.78 -9.74 -8.90
C GLY A 245 -1.35 -9.79 -9.38
N ILE A 246 -0.83 -11.01 -9.59
CA ILE A 246 0.49 -11.26 -10.18
C ILE A 246 0.30 -11.67 -11.63
N LEU A 247 0.95 -10.93 -12.53
CA LEU A 247 0.94 -11.13 -13.98
C LEU A 247 2.09 -12.02 -14.44
N GLN A 248 3.27 -11.83 -13.83
CA GLN A 248 4.48 -12.57 -14.15
C GLN A 248 5.30 -12.79 -12.88
N GLY A 249 5.95 -13.96 -12.78
CA GLY A 249 6.76 -14.32 -11.62
C GLY A 249 5.91 -14.89 -10.48
N ARG A 250 6.36 -14.71 -9.25
CA ARG A 250 5.70 -15.24 -8.04
C ARG A 250 6.01 -14.38 -6.81
N LEU A 251 5.21 -14.54 -5.77
CA LEU A 251 5.53 -14.05 -4.42
C LEU A 251 6.37 -15.08 -3.66
N GLY A 252 7.07 -14.63 -2.61
CA GLY A 252 7.98 -15.46 -1.81
C GLY A 252 9.42 -15.37 -2.32
N ASP A 253 10.16 -16.47 -2.24
CA ASP A 253 11.59 -16.47 -2.54
C ASP A 253 11.87 -16.29 -4.03
N LEU A 254 12.61 -15.22 -4.33
CA LEU A 254 13.04 -14.86 -5.67
C LEU A 254 14.55 -15.03 -5.82
N ALA A 255 14.97 -15.71 -6.88
CA ALA A 255 16.39 -15.79 -7.23
C ALA A 255 16.93 -14.44 -7.72
N GLY A 256 18.25 -14.27 -7.69
CA GLY A 256 18.89 -13.08 -8.26
C GLY A 256 18.60 -12.97 -9.75
N GLY A 257 18.09 -11.80 -10.17
CA GLY A 257 17.68 -11.54 -11.54
C GLY A 257 16.19 -11.81 -11.84
N GLU A 258 15.46 -12.48 -10.93
CA GLU A 258 14.04 -12.71 -11.11
C GLU A 258 13.24 -11.41 -11.02
N ILE A 259 12.17 -11.37 -11.83
CA ILE A 259 11.25 -10.25 -11.93
C ILE A 259 9.86 -10.76 -11.56
N VAL A 260 9.16 -9.97 -10.77
CA VAL A 260 7.75 -10.11 -10.48
C VAL A 260 7.03 -8.90 -11.03
N MET A 261 5.95 -9.12 -11.77
CA MET A 261 5.08 -8.06 -12.26
C MET A 261 3.67 -8.32 -11.75
N GLY A 262 3.01 -7.27 -11.30
CA GLY A 262 1.63 -7.37 -10.84
C GLY A 262 0.89 -6.06 -10.95
N TYR A 263 -0.34 -6.06 -10.46
CA TYR A 263 -1.18 -4.88 -10.37
C TYR A 263 -1.78 -4.73 -8.98
N VAL A 264 -2.12 -3.49 -8.64
CA VAL A 264 -2.93 -3.13 -7.47
C VAL A 264 -4.12 -2.29 -7.94
N VAL A 265 -5.29 -2.63 -7.44
CA VAL A 265 -6.54 -1.91 -7.69
C VAL A 265 -6.78 -1.01 -6.48
N LEU A 266 -6.78 0.30 -6.69
CA LEU A 266 -6.95 1.29 -5.65
C LEU A 266 -8.44 1.60 -5.47
N PRO A 267 -8.88 2.00 -4.26
CA PRO A 267 -10.22 2.54 -4.06
C PRO A 267 -10.48 3.81 -4.88
N ASP A 268 -11.73 4.06 -5.27
CA ASP A 268 -12.17 5.29 -5.97
C ASP A 268 -11.74 6.60 -5.26
N ALA A 269 -11.63 6.56 -3.93
CA ALA A 269 -11.23 7.72 -3.14
C ALA A 269 -9.76 8.13 -3.35
N ILE A 270 -8.91 7.25 -3.90
CA ILE A 270 -7.50 7.55 -4.18
C ILE A 270 -7.37 8.13 -5.59
N ALA A 271 -7.06 9.43 -5.67
CA ALA A 271 -6.84 10.13 -6.91
C ALA A 271 -5.37 10.08 -7.32
N LEU A 272 -5.04 9.33 -8.38
CA LEU A 272 -3.65 9.20 -8.87
C LEU A 272 -3.03 10.52 -9.34
N GLU A 273 -3.86 11.50 -9.70
CA GLU A 273 -3.43 12.84 -10.14
C GLU A 273 -2.86 13.71 -9.01
N GLN A 274 -3.04 13.30 -7.76
CA GLN A 274 -2.50 13.96 -6.57
C GLN A 274 -1.29 13.19 -6.03
N ASP A 275 -0.51 13.84 -5.18
CA ASP A 275 0.61 13.18 -4.51
C ASP A 275 0.08 12.08 -3.58
N LEU A 276 0.75 10.94 -3.60
CA LEU A 276 0.49 9.81 -2.72
C LEU A 276 1.81 9.23 -2.22
N ASP A 277 1.81 8.72 -1.00
CA ASP A 277 2.94 8.01 -0.40
C ASP A 277 2.71 6.50 -0.59
N LEU A 278 3.62 5.86 -1.33
CA LEU A 278 3.66 4.41 -1.55
C LEU A 278 4.63 3.79 -0.56
N PHE A 279 4.21 2.72 0.08
CA PHE A 279 5.04 1.95 0.99
C PHE A 279 5.19 0.51 0.50
N TRP A 280 6.37 -0.04 0.73
CA TRP A 280 6.68 -1.45 0.59
C TRP A 280 7.65 -1.83 1.70
N ASN A 281 7.26 -2.76 2.57
CA ASN A 281 7.92 -2.98 3.86
C ASN A 281 8.07 -1.65 4.64
N ASP A 282 9.27 -1.37 5.16
CA ASP A 282 9.66 -0.19 5.93
C ASP A 282 10.00 1.03 5.06
N ARG A 283 9.85 0.92 3.73
CA ARG A 283 10.32 1.94 2.78
C ARG A 283 9.16 2.70 2.18
N ARG A 284 9.42 3.98 1.87
CA ARG A 284 8.44 4.92 1.32
C ARG A 284 8.98 5.64 0.09
N VAL A 285 8.13 5.86 -0.90
CA VAL A 285 8.34 6.84 -1.96
C VAL A 285 7.10 7.72 -2.09
N ARG A 286 7.29 9.03 -2.25
CA ARG A 286 6.20 9.94 -2.63
C ARG A 286 6.15 10.02 -4.15
N ALA A 287 4.99 9.79 -4.73
CA ALA A 287 4.81 9.74 -6.18
C ALA A 287 3.51 10.43 -6.60
N ARG A 288 3.44 10.78 -7.89
CA ARG A 288 2.21 11.20 -8.56
C ARG A 288 2.08 10.36 -9.84
N LEU A 289 1.11 9.45 -9.86
CA LEU A 289 1.02 8.41 -10.90
C LEU A 289 0.01 8.76 -12.02
N GLY A 290 -0.85 9.74 -11.78
CA GLY A 290 -1.74 10.36 -12.74
C GLY A 290 -1.21 11.75 -13.07
N GLY A 291 -1.11 12.06 -14.35
CA GLY A 291 -0.73 13.39 -14.78
C GLY A 291 -0.52 13.42 -16.27
N ARG A 292 -1.42 14.10 -16.99
CA ARG A 292 -1.01 14.62 -18.30
C ARG A 292 0.07 15.66 -18.04
N ARG A 293 1.22 15.56 -18.72
CA ARG A 293 2.18 16.67 -18.80
C ARG A 293 1.37 17.93 -19.08
N SER A 294 1.24 18.81 -18.11
CA SER A 294 1.00 20.22 -18.41
C SER A 294 2.21 20.59 -19.25
N ALA A 295 1.99 20.74 -20.55
CA ALA A 295 3.01 21.23 -21.45
C ALA A 295 3.42 22.62 -20.94
N GLN A 296 4.48 22.67 -20.13
CA GLN A 296 5.18 23.90 -19.85
C GLN A 296 5.78 24.33 -21.19
N ARG A 297 5.08 25.27 -21.84
CA ARG A 297 5.61 26.08 -22.92
C ARG A 297 6.38 27.24 -22.33
#